data_AF-A0A7W6Y480-F1
#
_entry.id   AF-A0A7W6Y480-F1
#
_cell.length_a   1.000
_cell.length_b   1.000
_cell.length_c   1.000
_cell.angle_alpha   90.00
_cell.angle_beta   90.00
_cell.angle_gamma   90.00
#
_symmetry.space_group_name_H-M   'P 1'
#
loop_
_entity.id
_entity.type
_entity.pdbx_description
1 polymer ?
#
loop_
_entity_poly.entity_id
_entity_poly.type
_entity_poly.pdbx_seq_one_letter_code
_entity_poly.pdbx_strand_id
1 'polypeptide(L)' 'MIQRAGLHGASLMLVRRILDDFCEEHRMAISDRTAVEAARLLIGLAVSEQEEPMAMRQKVEDWFSRSQRNA' A
#
# COMPACT_ATOMS: atom_id res chain seq x y z
N MET A 1 15.42 22.98 -0.96
CA MET A 1 14.19 22.87 -0.14
C MET A 1 13.74 21.42 -0.17
N ILE A 2 13.89 20.69 0.94
CA ILE A 2 13.36 19.32 1.04
C ILE A 2 11.87 19.48 1.33
N GLN A 3 11.04 19.41 0.29
CA GLN A 3 9.60 19.33 0.48
C GLN A 3 9.34 18.05 1.27
N ARG A 4 9.00 18.19 2.55
CA ARG A 4 8.36 17.10 3.30
C ARG A 4 7.02 16.90 2.62
N ALA A 5 6.96 15.94 1.69
CA ALA A 5 5.72 15.50 1.08
C ALA A 5 4.81 15.01 2.22
N GLY A 6 3.93 15.90 2.66
CA GLY A 6 2.96 15.60 3.70
C GLY A 6 1.90 14.70 3.09
N LEU A 7 1.66 13.53 3.70
CA LEU A 7 0.49 12.74 3.37
C LEU A 7 -0.76 13.57 3.66
N HIS A 8 -1.43 14.02 2.60
CA HIS A 8 -2.73 14.65 2.70
C HIS A 8 -3.75 13.64 3.29
N GLY A 9 -4.71 14.12 4.09
CA GLY A 9 -5.69 13.24 4.76
C GLY A 9 -6.50 12.35 3.80
N ALA A 10 -6.75 12.82 2.57
CA ALA A 10 -7.37 12.03 1.51
C ALA A 10 -6.48 10.85 1.05
N SER A 11 -5.16 11.06 1.01
CA SER A 11 -4.18 10.03 0.65
C SER A 11 -4.11 8.92 1.70
N LEU A 12 -4.29 9.24 3.00
CA LEU A 12 -4.33 8.22 4.06
C LEU A 12 -5.60 7.37 4.04
N MET A 13 -6.76 7.97 3.75
CA MET A 13 -8.00 7.19 3.59
C MET A 13 -7.93 6.26 2.38
N LEU A 14 -7.30 6.69 1.30
CA LEU A 14 -7.04 5.86 0.13
C LEU A 14 -6.12 4.68 0.48
N VAL A 15 -4.98 4.95 1.14
CA VAL A 15 -4.05 3.90 1.61
C VAL A 15 -4.78 2.88 2.47
N ARG A 16 -5.57 3.35 3.44
CA ARG A 16 -6.34 2.47 4.33
C ARG A 16 -7.31 1.59 3.55
N ARG A 17 -8.08 2.17 2.62
CA ARG A 17 -9.03 1.40 1.80
C ARG A 17 -8.33 0.31 1.00
N ILE A 18 -7.26 0.64 0.28
CA ILE A 18 -6.52 -0.34 -0.52
C ILE A 18 -5.93 -1.44 0.37
N LEU A 19 -5.43 -1.07 1.55
CA LEU A 19 -4.87 -2.02 2.51
C LEU A 19 -5.94 -2.96 3.10
N ASP A 20 -7.11 -2.43 3.45
CA ASP A 20 -8.23 -3.21 3.96
C ASP A 20 -8.71 -4.23 2.89
N ASP A 21 -8.89 -3.77 1.64
CA ASP A 21 -9.25 -4.64 0.50
C ASP A 21 -8.20 -5.74 0.29
N PHE A 22 -6.91 -5.39 0.30
CA PHE A 22 -5.80 -6.34 0.17
C PHE A 22 -5.82 -7.38 1.30
N CYS A 23 -6.03 -6.94 2.54
CA CYS A 23 -6.06 -7.85 3.69
C CYS A 23 -7.24 -8.83 3.60
N GLU A 24 -8.41 -8.34 3.20
CA GLU A 24 -9.61 -9.16 3.01
C GLU A 24 -9.41 -10.21 1.91
N GLU A 25 -8.91 -9.81 0.74
CA GLU A 25 -8.71 -10.69 -0.41
C GLU A 25 -7.71 -11.82 -0.12
N HIS A 26 -6.65 -11.52 0.62
CA HIS A 26 -5.62 -12.49 0.99
C HIS A 26 -5.88 -13.17 2.33
N ARG A 27 -7.03 -12.91 2.97
CA ARG A 27 -7.44 -13.47 4.28
C ARG A 27 -6.36 -13.30 5.35
N MET A 28 -5.76 -12.12 5.41
CA MET A 28 -4.74 -11.79 6.39
C MET A 28 -5.24 -10.78 7.41
N ALA A 29 -4.73 -10.87 8.63
CA ALA A 29 -4.97 -9.84 9.63
C ALA A 29 -4.19 -8.58 9.27
N ILE A 30 -4.73 -7.40 9.61
CA ILE A 30 -4.02 -6.12 9.45
C ILE A 30 -2.69 -6.07 10.23
N SER A 31 -2.58 -6.88 11.29
CA SER A 31 -1.36 -7.04 12.09
C SER A 31 -0.36 -8.03 11.50
N ASP A 32 -0.70 -8.71 10.40
CA ASP A 32 0.23 -9.59 9.70
C ASP A 32 1.46 -8.82 9.21
N ARG A 33 2.63 -9.43 9.28
CA ARG A 33 3.87 -8.80 8.82
C ARG A 33 3.77 -8.36 7.36
N THR A 34 3.11 -9.15 6.52
CA THR A 34 2.88 -8.86 5.10
C THR A 34 1.97 -7.65 4.93
N ALA A 35 0.89 -7.56 5.71
CA ALA A 35 0.00 -6.39 5.68
C ALA A 35 0.74 -5.11 6.09
N VAL A 36 1.63 -5.20 7.09
CA VAL A 36 2.48 -4.08 7.51
C VAL A 36 3.43 -3.64 6.39
N GLU A 37 4.05 -4.57 5.67
CA GLU A 37 4.91 -4.24 4.52
C GLU A 37 4.11 -3.65 3.35
N ALA A 38 2.92 -4.19 3.06
CA ALA A 38 2.01 -3.63 2.05
C ALA A 38 1.61 -2.18 2.40
N ALA A 39 1.31 -1.91 3.68
CA ALA A 39 1.00 -0.58 4.17
C ALA A 39 2.17 0.40 3.95
N ARG A 40 3.41 -0.03 4.23
CA ARG A 40 4.61 0.80 3.98
C ARG A 40 4.76 1.15 2.51
N LEU A 41 4.53 0.19 1.62
CA LEU A 41 4.59 0.40 0.18
C LEU A 41 3.53 1.40 -0.29
N LEU A 42 2.27 1.22 0.15
CA LEU A 42 1.16 2.12 -0.17
C LEU A 42 1.40 3.56 0.33
N ILE A 43 1.93 3.71 1.53
CA ILE A 43 2.31 5.03 2.08
C ILE A 43 3.39 5.67 1.19
N GLY A 44 4.41 4.92 0.78
CA GLY A 44 5.45 5.41 -0.13
C GLY A 44 4.89 5.89 -1.46
N LEU A 45 3.96 5.14 -2.04
CA LEU A 45 3.28 5.52 -3.29
C LEU A 45 2.37 6.76 -3.12
N ALA A 46 1.67 6.86 -1.99
CA ALA A 46 0.80 7.99 -1.69
C ALA A 46 1.58 9.30 -1.45
N VAL A 47 2.74 9.22 -0.78
CA VAL A 47 3.65 10.35 -0.58
C VAL A 47 4.24 10.85 -1.90
N SER A 48 4.39 9.96 -2.88
CA SER A 48 4.93 10.31 -4.20
C SER A 48 3.95 11.17 -5.04
N GLU A 49 2.66 11.25 -4.67
CA GLU A 49 1.59 12.00 -5.38
C GLU A 49 1.48 11.74 -6.91
N GLN A 50 2.03 10.62 -7.39
CA GLN A 50 2.14 10.34 -8.83
C GLN A 50 1.23 9.19 -9.30
N GLU A 51 0.57 8.49 -8.38
CA GLU A 51 -0.07 7.22 -8.68
C GLU A 51 -1.57 7.27 -8.38
N GLU A 52 -2.35 6.92 -9.40
CA GLU A 52 -3.79 6.73 -9.27
C GLU A 52 -4.10 5.53 -8.34
N PRO A 53 -5.24 5.53 -7.62
CA PRO A 53 -5.68 4.44 -6.74
C PRO A 53 -5.50 3.02 -7.30
N MET A 54 -5.89 2.81 -8.57
CA MET A 54 -5.79 1.50 -9.22
C MET A 54 -4.33 1.08 -9.45
N ALA A 55 -3.46 2.04 -9.81
CA ALA A 55 -2.04 1.76 -10.01
C ALA A 55 -1.36 1.41 -8.67
N MET A 56 -1.72 2.11 -7.59
CA MET A 56 -1.24 1.79 -6.25
C MET A 56 -1.59 0.35 -5.84
N ARG A 57 -2.85 -0.05 -6.05
CA ARG A 57 -3.31 -1.42 -5.77
C ARG A 57 -2.55 -2.45 -6.60
N GLN A 58 -2.43 -2.24 -7.91
CA GLN A 58 -1.72 -3.17 -8.80
C GLN A 58 -0.26 -3.37 -8.36
N LYS A 59 0.44 -2.31 -7.93
CA LYS A 59 1.83 -2.41 -7.45
C LYS A 59 1.96 -3.24 -6.17
N VAL A 60 1.00 -3.15 -5.26
CA VAL A 60 0.97 -4.00 -4.06
C VAL A 60 0.77 -5.47 -4.43
N GLU A 61 -0.16 -5.76 -5.34
CA GLU A 61 -0.42 -7.14 -5.80
C GLU A 61 0.79 -7.76 -6.52
N ASP A 62 1.45 -6.97 -7.38
CA ASP A 62 2.65 -7.39 -8.08
C ASP A 62 3.79 -7.68 -7.09
N TRP A 63 3.96 -6.83 -6.08
CA TRP A 63 4.93 -7.04 -5.01
C TRP A 63 4.62 -8.30 -4.20
N PHE A 64 3.38 -8.50 -3.79
CA PHE A 64 2.97 -9.66 -3.01
C PHE A 64 3.19 -10.97 -3.78
N SER A 65 2.78 -11.00 -5.05
CA SER A 65 3.00 -12.13 -5.96
C SER A 65 4.48 -12.46 -6.16
N ARG A 66 5.37 -11.47 -6.14
CA ARG A 66 6.83 -11.69 -6.17
C ARG A 66 7.37 -12.19 -4.84
N SER A 67 6.86 -11.68 -3.72
CA SER A 67 7.27 -12.09 -2.38
C SER A 67 6.93 -13.55 -2.10
N GLN A 68 5.75 -14.02 -2.54
CA GLN A 68 5.33 -15.41 -2.40
C GLN A 68 6.15 -16.40 -3.25
N ARG A 69 6.71 -15.95 -4.38
CA ARG A 69 7.57 -16.81 -5.23
C ARG A 69 8.98 -17.00 -4.68
N ASN A 70 9.39 -16.15 -3.75
CA ASN A 70 10.73 -16.14 -3.15
C ASN A 70 10.74 -16.58 -1.68
N ALA A 71 9.58 -17.00 -1.14
CA ALA A 71 9.39 -17.50 0.22
C ALA A 71 9.33 -19.03 0.22
#